data_AF-A0A1F5TLA5-F1
#
_entry.id   AF-A0A1F5TLA5-F1
#
_cell.length_a   1.000
_cell.length_b   1.000
_cell.length_c   1.000
_cell.angle_alpha   90.00
_cell.angle_beta   90.00
_cell.angle_gamma   90.00
#
_symmetry.space_group_name_H-M   'P 1'
#
loop_
_entity.id
_entity.type
_entity.pdbx_description
1 polymer ?
#
loop_
_entity_poly.entity_id
_entity_poly.type
_entity_poly.pdbx_seq_one_letter_code
_entity_poly.pdbx_strand_id
1 'polypeptide(L)'
;MTNIIKTKHTIIRGDSRQMKELSDRSVHLIITSPPYWQLKDYGTDDQIGYNDSYENYINNLNLVWQECYRVLENGCRLCINIGDQFARSVYYGRYKVIPIRTEIIKFCETIGFDYMGAIIWQKSTTMNTTGGATIMGSFPYPRNGIIKLDYEFILLFKKNGIPPKINPELKNLSKLTTEEWNAYFQGHWNFNGVRQDGHIAMFPEELPKRLIKMFSFVGDTVLDPFVGSGTTSLAAKNLSRNSVGYEINPKFINVIKQKLAVGSDKMLDNANVNFIDQGKLNNNYDDQIAKLPYIFKDPIKLDKKIDPKKLQFGSRIDENTQPRDDFFTVKEIINPETLKLNNDLIVKLLGIKNNPEKTSEAINYLRNKTNKQRVFLRFDNVKYDKENNLLCYVYLQNKTFINAHLIKEGCVFVNNEMDYKYKEKFINLSQNYAK
;
A
#
# COMPACT_ATOMS: atom_id res chain seq x y z
N MET A 1 16.18 44.78 6.33
CA MET A 1 15.52 43.93 7.35
C MET A 1 14.75 42.86 6.62
N THR A 2 15.12 41.59 6.78
CA THR A 2 14.32 40.46 6.25
C THR A 2 12.99 40.47 6.98
N ASN A 3 11.90 40.82 6.28
CA ASN A 3 10.56 40.71 6.84
C ASN A 3 10.32 39.23 7.15
N ILE A 4 10.29 38.93 8.45
CA ILE A 4 10.05 37.60 8.95
C ILE A 4 8.57 37.26 8.69
N ILE A 5 8.32 36.33 7.77
CA ILE A 5 6.96 35.91 7.40
C ILE A 5 6.49 34.88 8.41
N LYS A 6 5.43 35.23 9.15
CA LYS A 6 4.76 34.30 10.07
C LYS A 6 3.88 33.34 9.28
N THR A 7 3.98 32.05 9.58
CA THR A 7 3.17 30.99 8.96
C THR A 7 2.24 30.34 9.97
N LYS A 8 1.12 29.80 9.49
CA LYS A 8 0.13 29.05 10.27
C LYS A 8 0.07 27.62 9.74
N HIS A 9 0.16 26.66 10.64
CA HIS A 9 0.12 25.24 10.32
C HIS A 9 -0.94 24.58 11.19
N THR A 10 -1.92 23.93 10.58
CA THR A 10 -3.01 23.26 11.30
C THR A 10 -2.98 21.77 11.02
N ILE A 11 -2.86 20.97 12.07
CA ILE A 11 -2.93 19.51 11.97
C ILE A 11 -4.24 19.05 12.59
N ILE A 12 -5.07 18.42 11.78
CA ILE A 12 -6.39 17.95 12.17
C ILE A 12 -6.31 16.44 12.37
N ARG A 13 -6.55 15.99 13.60
CA ARG A 13 -6.78 14.57 13.88
C ARG A 13 -8.19 14.23 13.44
N GLY A 14 -8.32 13.57 12.30
CA GLY A 14 -9.62 13.35 11.68
C GLY A 14 -9.55 12.61 10.34
N ASP A 15 -10.72 12.40 9.77
CA ASP A 15 -10.95 11.68 8.52
C ASP A 15 -11.11 12.66 7.36
N SER A 16 -10.20 12.62 6.39
CA SER A 16 -10.19 13.52 5.24
C SER A 16 -11.30 13.25 4.22
N ARG A 17 -12.11 12.20 4.38
CA ARG A 17 -13.38 12.03 3.62
C ARG A 17 -14.37 13.14 3.93
N GLN A 18 -14.19 13.87 5.05
CA GLN A 18 -14.94 15.07 5.39
C GLN A 18 -14.02 16.12 5.99
N MET A 19 -13.85 17.25 5.30
CA MET A 19 -12.99 18.36 5.71
C MET A 19 -13.81 19.55 6.21
N LYS A 20 -14.71 19.33 7.19
CA LYS A 20 -15.64 20.36 7.70
C LYS A 20 -14.93 21.56 8.34
N GLU A 21 -13.70 21.38 8.81
CA GLU A 21 -12.85 22.43 9.36
C GLU A 21 -12.33 23.40 8.29
N LEU A 22 -12.47 23.04 7.01
CA LEU A 22 -12.05 23.85 5.87
C LEU A 22 -13.25 24.40 5.12
N SER A 23 -13.23 25.72 4.92
CA SER A 23 -14.18 26.40 4.04
C SER A 23 -13.93 26.04 2.58
N ASP A 24 -14.95 26.22 1.75
CA ASP A 24 -14.81 26.10 0.31
C ASP A 24 -13.73 27.07 -0.20
N ARG A 25 -12.92 26.61 -1.16
CA ARG A 25 -11.87 27.43 -1.80
C ARG A 25 -10.87 28.06 -0.82
N SER A 26 -10.58 27.43 0.31
CA SER A 26 -9.66 27.97 1.32
C SER A 26 -8.19 27.57 1.14
N VAL A 27 -7.85 26.65 0.22
CA VAL A 27 -6.46 26.17 0.02
C VAL A 27 -5.97 26.41 -1.40
N HIS A 28 -4.66 26.58 -1.57
CA HIS A 28 -4.05 27.06 -2.82
C HIS A 28 -3.26 25.98 -3.55
N LEU A 29 -2.90 24.91 -2.84
CA LEU A 29 -2.18 23.77 -3.39
C LEU A 29 -2.49 22.55 -2.53
N ILE A 30 -2.75 21.41 -3.16
CA ILE A 30 -2.87 20.13 -2.46
C ILE A 30 -1.72 19.24 -2.91
N ILE A 31 -0.95 18.69 -1.96
CA ILE A 31 0.11 17.72 -2.23
C ILE A 31 -0.09 16.56 -1.29
N THR A 32 -0.18 15.35 -1.82
CA THR A 32 -0.41 14.18 -0.99
C THR A 32 0.06 12.89 -1.64
N SER A 33 0.04 11.82 -0.86
CA SER A 33 0.19 10.45 -1.30
C SER A 33 -0.89 9.63 -0.59
N PRO A 34 -1.88 9.06 -1.30
CA PRO A 34 -2.93 8.28 -0.65
C PRO A 34 -2.33 7.03 0.02
N PRO A 35 -3.02 6.48 1.04
CA PRO A 35 -2.61 5.25 1.68
C PRO A 35 -2.58 4.12 0.65
N TYR A 36 -1.49 3.35 0.61
CA TYR A 36 -1.35 2.27 -0.37
C TYR A 36 -2.33 1.13 -0.05
N TRP A 37 -3.24 0.81 -0.97
CA TRP A 37 -4.17 -0.33 -0.89
C TRP A 37 -3.47 -1.62 -0.42
N GLN A 38 -3.94 -2.20 0.70
CA GLN A 38 -3.46 -3.44 1.32
C GLN A 38 -1.96 -3.56 1.64
N LEU A 39 -1.14 -2.56 1.34
CA LEU A 39 0.31 -2.63 1.50
C LEU A 39 0.74 -2.31 2.94
N LYS A 40 -0.02 -1.45 3.62
CA LYS A 40 0.30 -0.96 4.96
C LYS A 40 -0.93 -0.93 5.85
N ASP A 41 -0.74 -1.42 7.08
CA ASP A 41 -1.66 -1.21 8.17
C ASP A 41 -1.20 0.04 8.94
N TYR A 42 -1.98 1.12 8.85
CA TYR A 42 -1.77 2.35 9.60
C TYR A 42 -2.40 2.28 11.00
N GLY A 43 -2.93 1.13 11.42
CA GLY A 43 -3.27 0.86 12.83
C GLY A 43 -4.59 1.45 13.33
N THR A 44 -5.53 1.75 12.42
CA THR A 44 -6.89 2.21 12.74
C THR A 44 -7.91 1.50 11.85
N ASP A 45 -9.03 1.04 12.44
CA ASP A 45 -10.08 0.32 11.70
C ASP A 45 -10.76 1.18 10.61
N ASP A 46 -10.78 2.50 10.80
CA ASP A 46 -11.40 3.46 9.88
C ASP A 46 -10.49 3.89 8.71
N GLN A 47 -9.28 3.33 8.58
CA GLN A 47 -8.34 3.68 7.53
C GLN A 47 -8.86 3.28 6.13
N ILE A 48 -8.53 4.08 5.11
CA ILE A 48 -8.81 3.73 3.71
C ILE A 48 -7.79 2.71 3.22
N GLY A 49 -8.26 1.55 2.73
CA GLY A 49 -7.48 0.65 1.89
C GLY A 49 -6.90 -0.61 2.54
N TYR A 50 -6.71 -0.66 3.86
CA TYR A 50 -6.31 -1.90 4.53
C TYR A 50 -7.54 -2.78 4.74
N ASN A 51 -7.49 -4.05 4.32
CA ASN A 51 -8.63 -5.00 4.32
C ASN A 51 -9.86 -4.61 3.45
N ASP A 52 -9.74 -3.58 2.60
CA ASP A 52 -10.79 -3.19 1.66
C ASP A 52 -10.73 -3.98 0.35
N SER A 53 -11.90 -4.14 -0.29
CA SER A 53 -11.94 -4.46 -1.72
C SER A 53 -11.30 -3.33 -2.53
N TYR A 54 -10.84 -3.62 -3.74
CA TYR A 54 -10.28 -2.58 -4.60
C TYR A 54 -11.33 -1.50 -4.91
N GLU A 55 -12.59 -1.90 -5.08
CA GLU A 55 -13.73 -1.01 -5.25
C GLU A 55 -13.92 -0.05 -4.07
N ASN A 56 -13.97 -0.59 -2.85
CA ASN A 56 -14.16 0.22 -1.65
C ASN A 56 -13.01 1.20 -1.45
N TYR A 57 -11.78 0.74 -1.68
CA TYR A 57 -10.60 1.60 -1.59
C TYR A 57 -10.69 2.81 -2.54
N ILE A 58 -10.96 2.57 -3.83
CA ILE A 58 -11.06 3.66 -4.82
C ILE A 58 -12.23 4.59 -4.50
N ASN A 59 -13.40 4.04 -4.15
CA ASN A 59 -14.58 4.87 -3.87
C ASN A 59 -14.44 5.68 -2.59
N ASN A 60 -13.71 5.21 -1.58
CA ASN A 60 -13.38 6.01 -0.40
C ASN A 60 -12.36 7.12 -0.73
N LEU A 61 -11.36 6.86 -1.58
CA LEU A 61 -10.48 7.92 -2.07
C LEU A 61 -11.25 9.00 -2.85
N ASN A 62 -12.26 8.59 -3.62
CA ASN A 62 -13.09 9.51 -4.38
C ASN A 62 -13.85 10.53 -3.48
N LEU A 63 -14.26 10.12 -2.27
CA LEU A 63 -14.82 11.07 -1.29
C LEU A 63 -13.78 12.14 -0.89
N VAL A 64 -12.52 11.72 -0.67
CA VAL A 64 -11.43 12.67 -0.37
C VAL A 64 -11.14 13.58 -1.55
N TRP A 65 -11.15 13.07 -2.78
CA TRP A 65 -10.97 13.88 -3.99
C TRP A 65 -12.09 14.89 -4.20
N GLN A 66 -13.33 14.54 -3.84
CA GLN A 66 -14.47 15.46 -3.84
C GLN A 66 -14.26 16.61 -2.84
N GLU A 67 -13.80 16.31 -1.63
CA GLU A 67 -13.45 17.34 -0.64
C GLU A 67 -12.27 18.19 -1.11
N CYS A 68 -11.23 17.58 -1.68
CA CYS A 68 -10.10 18.29 -2.30
C CYS A 68 -10.57 19.26 -3.38
N TYR A 69 -11.53 18.87 -4.23
CA TYR A 69 -12.11 19.78 -5.22
C TYR A 69 -12.84 20.93 -4.55
N ARG A 70 -13.65 20.69 -3.52
CA ARG A 70 -14.41 21.72 -2.79
C ARG A 70 -13.49 22.76 -2.16
N VAL A 71 -12.47 22.33 -1.40
CA VAL A 71 -11.60 23.21 -0.61
C VAL A 71 -10.52 23.91 -1.44
N LEU A 72 -10.14 23.38 -2.61
CA LEU A 72 -9.14 24.01 -3.47
C LEU A 72 -9.70 25.28 -4.12
N GLU A 73 -8.91 26.34 -4.13
CA GLU A 73 -9.24 27.58 -4.83
C GLU A 73 -9.24 27.38 -6.35
N ASN A 74 -10.00 28.20 -7.07
CA ASN A 74 -10.01 28.14 -8.53
C ASN A 74 -8.62 28.48 -9.10
N GLY A 75 -8.25 27.88 -10.24
CA GLY A 75 -6.96 28.10 -10.89
C GLY A 75 -5.76 27.44 -10.20
N CYS A 76 -5.96 26.86 -9.02
CA CYS A 76 -4.94 26.17 -8.23
C CYS A 76 -4.85 24.66 -8.57
N ARG A 77 -3.89 23.96 -7.94
CA ARG A 77 -3.54 22.58 -8.32
C ARG A 77 -3.67 21.56 -7.20
N LEU A 78 -3.97 20.33 -7.60
CA LEU A 78 -3.92 19.11 -6.82
C LEU A 78 -2.81 18.22 -7.40
N CYS A 79 -1.87 17.80 -6.55
CA CYS A 79 -0.74 16.96 -6.89
C CYS A 79 -0.78 15.67 -6.06
N ILE A 80 -0.85 14.52 -6.73
CA ILE A 80 -1.00 13.22 -6.08
C ILE A 80 0.17 12.32 -6.45
N ASN A 81 1.02 11.99 -5.47
CA ASN A 81 2.05 10.96 -5.63
C ASN A 81 1.42 9.57 -5.45
N ILE A 82 1.47 8.72 -6.47
CA ILE A 82 0.89 7.37 -6.43
C ILE A 82 1.73 6.41 -7.26
N GLY A 83 2.01 5.23 -6.69
CA GLY A 83 2.58 4.10 -7.41
C GLY A 83 1.48 3.13 -7.85
N ASP A 84 1.55 2.67 -9.10
CA ASP A 84 0.76 1.49 -9.50
C ASP A 84 1.25 0.27 -8.70
N GLN A 85 0.32 -0.57 -8.27
CA GLN A 85 0.63 -1.64 -7.31
C GLN A 85 0.71 -3.01 -7.95
N PHE A 86 1.67 -3.81 -7.52
CA PHE A 86 1.75 -5.20 -7.94
C PHE A 86 0.81 -6.09 -7.12
N ALA A 87 -0.29 -6.53 -7.73
CA ALA A 87 -1.18 -7.52 -7.15
C ALA A 87 -0.56 -8.92 -7.24
N ARG A 88 -0.40 -9.56 -6.08
CA ARG A 88 0.00 -10.96 -6.01
C ARG A 88 -1.10 -11.87 -6.57
N SER A 89 -0.70 -13.02 -7.09
CA SER A 89 -1.62 -14.06 -7.60
C SER A 89 -2.70 -14.51 -6.62
N VAL A 90 -2.52 -14.30 -5.32
CA VAL A 90 -3.53 -14.62 -4.30
C VAL A 90 -4.81 -13.77 -4.41
N TYR A 91 -4.74 -12.58 -5.02
CA TYR A 91 -5.89 -11.68 -5.15
C TYR A 91 -6.69 -11.92 -6.44
N TYR A 92 -6.02 -12.11 -7.58
CA TYR A 92 -6.68 -12.22 -8.89
C TYR A 92 -6.42 -13.56 -9.59
N GLY A 93 -5.89 -14.57 -8.89
CA GLY A 93 -5.44 -15.83 -9.49
C GLY A 93 -4.19 -15.72 -10.37
N ARG A 94 -3.74 -14.49 -10.66
CA ARG A 94 -2.58 -14.17 -11.51
C ARG A 94 -1.88 -12.90 -11.02
N TYR A 95 -0.61 -12.75 -11.39
CA TYR A 95 0.11 -11.49 -11.17
C TYR A 95 -0.44 -10.41 -12.10
N LYS A 96 -0.67 -9.22 -11.57
CA LYS A 96 -1.20 -8.08 -12.31
C LYS A 96 -0.70 -6.78 -11.68
N VAL A 97 -0.41 -5.77 -12.49
CA VAL A 97 -0.26 -4.39 -12.02
C VAL A 97 -1.64 -3.74 -11.95
N ILE A 98 -1.98 -3.18 -10.81
CA ILE A 98 -3.22 -2.42 -10.58
C ILE A 98 -2.93 -0.96 -10.91
N PRO A 99 -3.57 -0.43 -11.96
CA PRO A 99 -3.34 0.95 -12.38
C PRO A 99 -4.16 1.92 -11.51
N ILE A 100 -3.83 2.07 -10.23
CA ILE A 100 -4.58 2.92 -9.29
C ILE A 100 -4.70 4.34 -9.83
N ARG A 101 -3.64 4.84 -10.48
CA ARG A 101 -3.60 6.17 -11.08
C ARG A 101 -4.73 6.41 -12.09
N THR A 102 -5.17 5.40 -12.84
CA THR A 102 -6.17 5.62 -13.90
C THR A 102 -7.53 5.91 -13.32
N GLU A 103 -7.88 5.26 -12.21
CA GLU A 103 -9.15 5.51 -11.54
C GLU A 103 -9.16 6.87 -10.84
N ILE A 104 -8.02 7.29 -10.28
CA ILE A 104 -7.86 8.65 -9.73
C ILE A 104 -8.03 9.70 -10.83
N ILE A 105 -7.33 9.55 -11.97
CA ILE A 105 -7.46 10.48 -13.11
C ILE A 105 -8.91 10.57 -13.56
N LYS A 106 -9.56 9.42 -13.78
CA LYS A 106 -10.94 9.37 -14.27
C LYS A 106 -11.91 10.05 -13.32
N PHE A 107 -11.80 9.81 -12.02
CA PHE A 107 -12.68 10.45 -11.04
C PHE A 107 -12.42 11.96 -10.94
N CYS A 108 -11.16 12.39 -10.86
CA CYS A 108 -10.81 13.81 -10.81
C CYS A 108 -11.32 14.59 -12.03
N GLU A 109 -11.15 14.05 -13.25
CA GLU A 109 -11.73 14.61 -14.47
C GLU A 109 -13.26 14.71 -14.39
N THR A 110 -13.92 13.66 -13.88
CA THR A 110 -15.38 13.62 -13.76
C THR A 110 -15.94 14.70 -12.82
N ILE A 111 -15.24 15.02 -11.74
CA ILE A 111 -15.67 16.07 -10.79
C ILE A 111 -15.27 17.49 -11.22
N GLY A 112 -14.55 17.64 -12.35
CA GLY A 112 -14.24 18.92 -12.97
C GLY A 112 -12.82 19.44 -12.77
N PHE A 113 -11.87 18.59 -12.37
CA PHE A 113 -10.44 18.91 -12.52
C PHE A 113 -9.99 18.68 -13.96
N ASP A 114 -9.06 19.49 -14.46
CA ASP A 114 -8.33 19.17 -15.69
C ASP A 114 -7.03 18.43 -15.33
N TYR A 115 -6.80 17.28 -15.94
CA TYR A 115 -5.55 16.53 -15.85
C TYR A 115 -4.47 17.21 -16.70
N MET A 116 -3.39 17.63 -16.04
CA MET A 116 -2.28 18.39 -16.63
C MET A 116 -1.09 17.50 -16.98
N GLY A 117 -1.27 16.18 -16.97
CA GLY A 117 -0.19 15.21 -17.11
C GLY A 117 0.36 14.74 -15.75
N ALA A 118 1.47 14.01 -15.82
CA ALA A 118 2.14 13.48 -14.64
C ALA A 118 3.65 13.63 -14.76
N ILE A 119 4.30 13.78 -13.61
CA ILE A 119 5.75 13.65 -13.49
C ILE A 119 6.05 12.21 -13.08
N ILE A 120 6.98 11.56 -13.78
CA ILE A 120 7.49 10.24 -13.42
C ILE A 120 8.64 10.43 -12.44
N TRP A 121 8.42 10.08 -11.18
CA TRP A 121 9.46 10.10 -10.16
C TRP A 121 10.13 8.73 -10.09
N GLN A 122 11.36 8.64 -10.60
CA GLN A 122 12.17 7.43 -10.48
C GLN A 122 12.91 7.40 -9.14
N LYS A 123 12.69 6.32 -8.39
CA LYS A 123 13.35 6.07 -7.11
C LYS A 123 14.63 5.28 -7.39
N SER A 124 15.77 5.84 -7.03
CA SER A 124 17.03 5.09 -7.09
C SER A 124 16.96 3.84 -6.20
N THR A 125 17.34 2.70 -6.77
CA THR A 125 17.01 1.35 -6.28
C THR A 125 17.88 0.83 -5.11
N THR A 126 18.58 1.69 -4.37
CA THR A 126 19.42 1.26 -3.24
C THR A 126 18.64 0.98 -1.95
N MET A 127 17.32 1.21 -1.94
CA MET A 127 16.45 0.90 -0.81
C MET A 127 15.53 -0.27 -1.14
N ASN A 128 15.42 -1.23 -0.21
CA ASN A 128 14.41 -2.29 -0.20
C ASN A 128 13.03 -1.65 -0.03
N THR A 129 12.51 -1.02 -1.08
CA THR A 129 11.14 -0.53 -1.09
C THR A 129 10.20 -1.74 -1.06
N THR A 130 9.25 -1.72 -0.13
CA THR A 130 8.10 -2.61 -0.13
C THR A 130 7.37 -2.44 -1.46
N GLY A 131 7.61 -3.33 -2.43
CA GLY A 131 6.84 -3.35 -3.67
C GLY A 131 7.55 -3.66 -4.99
N GLY A 132 8.89 -3.82 -5.07
CA GLY A 132 9.45 -4.04 -6.40
C GLY A 132 10.96 -4.16 -6.57
N ALA A 133 11.73 -4.60 -5.57
CA ALA A 133 13.19 -4.62 -5.73
C ALA A 133 13.72 -5.77 -6.62
N THR A 134 13.03 -6.90 -6.67
CA THR A 134 13.42 -8.11 -7.41
C THR A 134 12.68 -8.25 -8.73
N ILE A 135 13.43 -8.54 -9.81
CA ILE A 135 12.85 -8.92 -11.12
C ILE A 135 12.09 -10.24 -10.90
N MET A 136 10.78 -10.19 -11.09
CA MET A 136 9.91 -11.37 -10.94
C MET A 136 9.82 -12.07 -12.30
N GLY A 137 9.87 -13.40 -12.31
CA GLY A 137 9.81 -14.18 -13.54
C GLY A 137 10.69 -15.42 -13.48
N SER A 138 10.73 -16.16 -14.59
CA SER A 138 11.48 -17.41 -14.70
C SER A 138 12.92 -17.15 -15.14
N PHE A 139 13.74 -16.45 -14.36
CA PHE A 139 15.15 -16.20 -14.73
C PHE A 139 15.89 -17.53 -15.07
N PRO A 140 16.69 -17.60 -16.15
CA PRO A 140 16.99 -16.56 -17.15
C PRO A 140 16.01 -16.50 -18.35
N TYR A 141 14.93 -17.28 -18.33
CA TYR A 141 13.96 -17.37 -19.43
C TYR A 141 13.04 -16.14 -19.52
N PRO A 142 13.04 -15.41 -20.65
CA PRO A 142 12.53 -14.04 -20.69
C PRO A 142 10.99 -13.90 -20.75
N ARG A 143 10.26 -14.92 -21.22
CA ARG A 143 8.82 -14.79 -21.56
C ARG A 143 7.92 -14.34 -20.40
N ASN A 144 8.27 -14.72 -19.17
CA ASN A 144 7.48 -14.43 -17.97
C ASN A 144 8.13 -13.35 -17.08
N GLY A 145 9.13 -12.62 -17.60
CA GLY A 145 9.74 -11.51 -16.88
C GLY A 145 8.75 -10.37 -16.64
N ILE A 146 8.69 -9.88 -15.42
CA ILE A 146 7.87 -8.74 -15.01
C ILE A 146 8.79 -7.55 -14.77
N ILE A 147 8.41 -6.41 -15.34
CA ILE A 147 9.16 -5.16 -15.23
C ILE A 147 9.20 -4.71 -13.78
N LYS A 148 10.38 -4.24 -13.36
CA LYS A 148 10.59 -3.62 -12.07
C LYS A 148 9.84 -2.28 -12.00
N LEU A 149 8.95 -2.11 -11.03
CA LEU A 149 8.30 -0.82 -10.77
C LEU A 149 9.21 0.01 -9.83
N ASP A 150 10.17 0.71 -10.41
CA ASP A 150 11.12 1.58 -9.71
C ASP A 150 10.74 3.08 -9.77
N TYR A 151 9.51 3.38 -10.16
CA TYR A 151 8.99 4.73 -10.29
C TYR A 151 7.59 4.87 -9.70
N GLU A 152 7.22 6.11 -9.38
CA GLU A 152 5.86 6.53 -9.03
C GLU A 152 5.43 7.70 -9.92
N PHE A 153 4.13 7.93 -9.97
CA PHE A 153 3.54 9.05 -10.71
C PHE A 153 3.18 10.17 -9.75
N ILE A 154 3.55 11.39 -10.08
CA ILE A 154 3.01 12.60 -9.47
C ILE A 154 1.98 13.15 -10.45
N LEU A 155 0.71 12.80 -10.23
CA LEU A 155 -0.40 13.28 -11.05
C LEU A 155 -0.64 14.76 -10.78
N LEU A 156 -0.83 15.54 -11.84
CA LEU A 156 -1.09 16.97 -11.75
C LEU A 156 -2.50 17.27 -12.24
N PHE A 157 -3.29 17.92 -11.39
CA PHE A 157 -4.65 18.37 -11.70
C PHE A 157 -4.77 19.87 -11.46
N LYS A 158 -5.56 20.55 -12.28
CA LYS A 158 -5.88 21.98 -12.11
C LYS A 158 -7.39 22.13 -11.93
N LYS A 159 -7.80 22.90 -10.91
CA LYS A 159 -9.20 23.29 -10.77
C LYS A 159 -9.48 24.49 -11.68
N ASN A 160 -10.52 24.39 -12.50
CA ASN A 160 -10.86 25.46 -13.43
C ASN A 160 -11.34 26.73 -12.73
N GLY A 161 -11.16 27.86 -13.42
CA GLY A 161 -11.54 29.19 -12.96
C GLY A 161 -10.37 30.15 -12.77
N ILE A 162 -10.67 31.32 -12.20
CA ILE A 162 -9.72 32.43 -12.07
C ILE A 162 -8.88 32.22 -10.80
N PRO A 163 -7.53 32.23 -10.90
CA PRO A 163 -6.67 32.12 -9.73
C PRO A 163 -6.77 33.34 -8.81
N PRO A 164 -6.48 33.19 -7.50
CA PRO A 164 -6.51 34.30 -6.56
C PRO A 164 -5.45 35.35 -6.93
N LYS A 165 -5.75 36.62 -6.65
CA LYS A 165 -4.79 37.70 -6.85
C LYS A 165 -3.70 37.61 -5.80
N ILE A 166 -2.44 37.67 -6.25
CA ILE A 166 -1.27 37.62 -5.36
C ILE A 166 -0.63 39.01 -5.22
N ASN A 167 -0.18 39.34 -4.01
CA ASN A 167 0.62 40.53 -3.76
C ASN A 167 1.95 40.45 -4.55
N PRO A 168 2.33 41.49 -5.33
CA PRO A 168 3.59 41.52 -6.07
C PRO A 168 4.84 41.19 -5.25
N GLU A 169 4.90 41.59 -3.98
CA GLU A 169 6.03 41.30 -3.09
C GLU A 169 6.14 39.79 -2.79
N LEU A 170 5.02 39.15 -2.44
CA LEU A 170 4.96 37.70 -2.19
C LEU A 170 5.25 36.90 -3.47
N LYS A 171 4.78 37.40 -4.61
CA LYS A 171 5.11 36.85 -5.92
C LYS A 171 6.62 36.91 -6.19
N ASN A 172 7.26 38.05 -5.90
CA ASN A 172 8.71 38.22 -6.08
C ASN A 172 9.52 37.31 -5.15
N LEU A 173 9.07 37.13 -3.89
CA LEU A 173 9.68 36.19 -2.93
C LEU A 173 9.55 34.72 -3.34
N SER A 174 8.69 34.41 -4.31
CA SER A 174 8.46 33.06 -4.82
C SER A 174 9.20 32.78 -6.13
N LYS A 175 10.04 33.70 -6.59
CA LYS A 175 10.78 33.54 -7.85
C LYS A 175 11.69 32.31 -7.79
N LEU A 176 11.62 31.49 -8.84
CA LEU A 176 12.55 30.38 -9.06
C LEU A 176 13.78 30.89 -9.80
N THR A 177 14.93 30.28 -9.52
CA THR A 177 16.10 30.46 -10.39
C THR A 177 15.87 29.73 -11.72
N THR A 178 16.67 30.06 -12.73
CA THR A 178 16.62 29.37 -14.03
C THR A 178 16.91 27.88 -13.88
N GLU A 179 17.85 27.51 -13.00
CA GLU A 179 18.23 26.13 -12.70
C GLU A 179 17.07 25.39 -12.06
N GLU A 180 16.39 26.00 -11.09
CA GLU A 180 15.21 25.41 -10.44
C GLU A 180 14.07 25.24 -11.43
N TRP A 181 13.80 26.25 -12.25
CA TRP A 181 12.77 26.17 -13.29
C TRP A 181 13.04 24.99 -14.23
N ASN A 182 14.25 24.91 -14.77
CA ASN A 182 14.64 23.85 -15.68
C ASN A 182 14.69 22.48 -15.01
N ALA A 183 14.98 22.39 -13.71
CA ALA A 183 14.99 21.11 -12.99
C ALA A 183 13.59 20.64 -12.60
N TYR A 184 12.69 21.56 -12.26
CA TYR A 184 11.39 21.23 -11.68
C TYR A 184 10.33 21.01 -12.77
N PHE A 185 10.32 21.81 -13.84
CA PHE A 185 9.38 21.68 -14.95
C PHE A 185 9.83 20.64 -16.00
N GLN A 186 10.24 19.45 -15.52
CA GLN A 186 10.53 18.28 -16.35
C GLN A 186 9.57 17.13 -16.04
N GLY A 187 9.26 16.32 -17.04
CA GLY A 187 8.39 15.15 -16.90
C GLY A 187 9.02 13.99 -16.13
N HIS A 188 10.33 14.02 -15.84
CA HIS A 188 11.04 12.98 -15.13
C HIS A 188 11.86 13.56 -13.98
N TRP A 189 11.63 13.06 -12.77
CA TRP A 189 12.40 13.45 -11.58
C TRP A 189 13.18 12.27 -11.04
N ASN A 190 14.47 12.49 -10.79
CA ASN A 190 15.40 11.48 -10.30
C ASN A 190 15.99 11.93 -8.98
N PHE A 191 15.44 11.44 -7.87
CA PHE A 191 16.01 11.61 -6.53
C PHE A 191 15.62 10.45 -5.63
N ASN A 192 16.46 10.18 -4.64
CA ASN A 192 16.31 9.02 -3.75
C ASN A 192 15.02 9.13 -2.91
N GLY A 193 14.41 7.98 -2.61
CA GLY A 193 13.43 7.91 -1.54
C GLY A 193 14.08 8.12 -0.15
N VAL A 194 13.25 8.27 0.87
CA VAL A 194 13.72 8.29 2.27
C VAL A 194 13.71 6.87 2.81
N ARG A 195 14.68 6.55 3.67
CA ARG A 195 14.62 5.32 4.48
C ARG A 195 13.37 5.39 5.34
N GLN A 196 12.55 4.35 5.25
CA GLN A 196 11.37 4.22 6.09
C GLN A 196 11.84 3.68 7.44
N ASP A 197 12.01 4.55 8.43
CA ASP A 197 12.20 4.13 9.81
C ASP A 197 10.83 3.71 10.36
N GLY A 198 10.67 2.42 10.62
CA GLY A 198 9.39 1.81 10.97
C GLY A 198 8.42 1.69 9.78
N HIS A 199 7.12 1.64 10.06
CA HIS A 199 6.07 1.41 9.06
C HIS A 199 5.61 2.69 8.33
N ILE A 200 6.28 3.82 8.55
CA ILE A 200 5.90 5.14 8.01
C ILE A 200 6.21 5.21 6.51
N ALA A 201 5.16 5.23 5.67
CA ALA A 201 5.34 5.60 4.26
C ALA A 201 5.57 7.11 4.18
N MET A 202 6.74 7.51 3.69
CA MET A 202 7.04 8.91 3.44
C MET A 202 7.72 9.07 2.09
N PHE A 203 7.27 10.06 1.31
CA PHE A 203 8.08 10.64 0.25
C PHE A 203 9.12 11.60 0.88
N PRO A 204 10.27 11.83 0.21
CA PRO A 204 11.27 12.80 0.65
C PRO A 204 10.73 14.22 0.58
N GLU A 205 11.23 15.10 1.46
CA GLU A 205 10.87 16.52 1.50
C GLU A 205 11.13 17.25 0.17
N GLU A 206 12.08 16.76 -0.62
CA GLU A 206 12.35 17.30 -1.96
C GLU A 206 11.12 17.24 -2.89
N LEU A 207 10.26 16.21 -2.77
CA LEU A 207 9.04 16.10 -3.58
C LEU A 207 8.05 17.25 -3.31
N PRO A 208 7.52 17.45 -2.08
CA PRO A 208 6.63 18.56 -1.80
C PRO A 208 7.33 19.91 -1.94
N LYS A 209 8.63 20.03 -1.63
CA LYS A 209 9.39 21.28 -1.82
C LYS A 209 9.32 21.75 -3.28
N ARG A 210 9.58 20.86 -4.25
CA ARG A 210 9.47 21.20 -5.68
C ARG A 210 8.07 21.65 -6.05
N LEU A 211 7.06 20.86 -5.67
CA LEU A 211 5.66 21.17 -6.00
C LEU A 211 5.18 22.49 -5.38
N ILE A 212 5.54 22.76 -4.12
CA ILE A 212 5.24 24.03 -3.44
C ILE A 212 5.89 25.19 -4.18
N LYS A 213 7.16 25.05 -4.59
CA LYS A 213 7.89 26.06 -5.35
C LYS A 213 7.32 26.29 -6.76
N MET A 214 6.82 25.25 -7.42
CA MET A 214 6.22 25.35 -8.76
C MET A 214 4.82 25.96 -8.76
N PHE A 215 4.00 25.63 -7.76
CA PHE A 215 2.54 25.79 -7.84
C PHE A 215 1.91 26.58 -6.69
N SER A 216 2.71 27.26 -5.86
CA SER A 216 2.21 28.18 -4.84
C SER A 216 3.12 29.40 -4.67
N PHE A 217 2.59 30.45 -4.07
CA PHE A 217 3.33 31.63 -3.64
C PHE A 217 3.56 31.63 -2.13
N VAL A 218 4.53 32.41 -1.66
CA VAL A 218 4.76 32.64 -0.23
C VAL A 218 3.47 33.15 0.41
N GLY A 219 3.09 32.58 1.57
CA GLY A 219 1.84 32.88 2.26
C GLY A 219 0.63 32.04 1.82
N ASP A 220 0.71 31.31 0.70
CA ASP A 220 -0.35 30.38 0.29
C ASP A 220 -0.52 29.23 1.29
N THR A 221 -1.69 28.58 1.27
CA THR A 221 -2.01 27.44 2.12
C THR A 221 -1.91 26.12 1.36
N VAL A 222 -1.05 25.22 1.84
CA VAL A 222 -0.83 23.88 1.28
C VAL A 222 -1.57 22.83 2.10
N LEU A 223 -2.43 22.02 1.47
CA LEU A 223 -3.17 20.94 2.12
C LEU A 223 -2.55 19.57 1.81
N ASP A 224 -2.49 18.71 2.82
CA ASP A 224 -2.23 17.28 2.69
C ASP A 224 -3.34 16.45 3.40
N PRO A 225 -4.31 15.86 2.67
CA PRO A 225 -5.36 15.04 3.27
C PRO A 225 -4.87 13.72 3.90
N PHE A 226 -3.61 13.34 3.69
CA PHE A 226 -3.00 12.11 4.23
C PHE A 226 -1.61 12.45 4.80
N VAL A 227 -1.58 13.38 5.76
CA VAL A 227 -0.34 14.08 6.15
C VAL A 227 0.73 13.16 6.76
N GLY A 228 0.34 12.01 7.33
CA GLY A 228 1.26 11.00 7.82
C GLY A 228 2.26 11.57 8.84
N SER A 229 3.54 11.50 8.51
CA SER A 229 4.60 12.04 9.40
C SER A 229 4.74 13.57 9.38
N GLY A 230 4.03 14.31 8.53
CA GLY A 230 4.12 15.77 8.48
C GLY A 230 5.06 16.34 7.42
N THR A 231 5.58 15.54 6.48
CA THR A 231 6.59 15.99 5.50
C THR A 231 6.12 17.16 4.64
N THR A 232 4.88 17.14 4.14
CA THR A 232 4.32 18.26 3.35
C THR A 232 4.22 19.54 4.18
N SER A 233 3.77 19.43 5.43
CA SER A 233 3.67 20.58 6.35
C SER A 233 5.04 21.16 6.69
N LEU A 234 6.06 20.31 6.87
CA LEU A 234 7.44 20.75 7.09
C LEU A 234 7.98 21.51 5.87
N ALA A 235 7.81 20.97 4.66
CA ALA A 235 8.24 21.63 3.43
C ALA A 235 7.54 22.99 3.24
N ALA A 236 6.24 23.06 3.54
CA ALA A 236 5.48 24.32 3.51
C ALA A 236 6.03 25.34 4.51
N LYS A 237 6.28 24.93 5.76
CA LYS A 237 6.90 25.77 6.80
C LYS A 237 8.24 26.33 6.32
N ASN A 238 9.13 25.45 5.84
CA ASN A 238 10.48 25.82 5.38
C ASN A 238 10.46 26.78 4.18
N LEU A 239 9.40 26.74 3.36
CA LEU A 239 9.19 27.61 2.21
C LEU A 239 8.28 28.80 2.50
N SER A 240 7.98 29.12 3.77
CA SER A 240 7.12 30.25 4.16
C SER A 240 5.70 30.18 3.57
N ARG A 241 5.13 28.97 3.47
CA ARG A 241 3.72 28.72 3.17
C ARG A 241 3.00 28.27 4.45
N ASN A 242 1.70 28.52 4.51
CA ASN A 242 0.84 27.92 5.51
C ASN A 242 0.57 26.45 5.17
N SER A 243 0.16 25.64 6.14
CA SER A 243 -0.29 24.28 5.84
C SER A 243 -1.50 23.83 6.64
N VAL A 244 -2.24 22.90 6.05
CA VAL A 244 -3.26 22.11 6.74
C VAL A 244 -3.02 20.64 6.44
N GLY A 245 -3.14 19.76 7.43
CA GLY A 245 -3.00 18.32 7.22
C GLY A 245 -4.02 17.51 8.01
N TYR A 246 -4.55 16.45 7.42
CA TYR A 246 -5.42 15.48 8.10
C TYR A 246 -4.67 14.18 8.38
N GLU A 247 -4.78 13.69 9.61
CA GLU A 247 -4.22 12.41 10.06
C GLU A 247 -5.23 11.68 10.94
N ILE A 248 -5.58 10.45 10.57
CA ILE A 248 -6.57 9.66 11.33
C ILE A 248 -5.92 8.94 12.51
N ASN A 249 -4.66 8.52 12.40
CA ASN A 249 -4.00 7.74 13.44
C ASN A 249 -3.34 8.68 14.48
N PRO A 250 -3.79 8.64 15.74
CA PRO A 250 -3.25 9.49 16.80
C PRO A 250 -1.75 9.30 17.07
N LYS A 251 -1.16 8.14 16.73
CA LYS A 251 0.27 7.87 16.94
C LYS A 251 1.15 8.80 16.11
N PHE A 252 0.70 9.20 14.92
CA PHE A 252 1.45 10.11 14.04
C PHE A 252 1.46 11.55 14.55
N ILE A 253 0.50 11.95 15.38
CA ILE A 253 0.41 13.32 15.91
C ILE A 253 1.67 13.70 16.69
N ASN A 254 2.21 12.78 17.50
CA ASN A 254 3.46 13.03 18.24
C ASN A 254 4.67 13.14 17.30
N VAL A 255 4.71 12.35 16.23
CA VAL A 255 5.75 12.43 15.19
C VAL A 255 5.70 13.78 14.48
N ILE A 256 4.50 14.25 14.14
CA ILE A 256 4.30 15.56 13.50
C ILE A 256 4.73 16.70 14.42
N LYS A 257 4.39 16.65 15.72
CA LYS A 257 4.81 17.65 16.72
C LYS A 257 6.34 17.79 16.76
N GLN A 258 7.05 16.66 16.83
CA GLN A 258 8.52 16.64 16.81
C GLN A 258 9.06 17.18 15.49
N LYS A 259 8.51 16.74 14.34
CA LYS A 259 8.96 17.15 13.01
C LYS A 259 8.77 18.64 12.75
N LEU A 260 7.67 19.23 13.24
CA LEU A 260 7.41 20.66 13.12
C LEU A 260 8.09 21.51 14.22
N ALA A 261 8.89 20.87 15.08
CA ALA A 261 9.63 21.50 16.19
C ALA A 261 8.73 22.25 17.19
N VAL A 262 7.52 21.75 17.41
CA VAL A 262 6.53 22.32 18.35
C VAL A 262 7.11 22.26 19.77
N GLY A 263 7.27 23.43 20.41
CA GLY A 263 7.81 23.55 21.77
C GLY A 263 9.33 23.64 21.88
N SER A 264 10.05 23.81 20.77
CA SER A 264 11.48 24.16 20.84
C SER A 264 11.63 25.67 21.08
N ASP A 265 12.39 26.07 22.11
CA ASP A 265 12.72 27.46 22.48
C ASP A 265 13.67 28.13 21.47
N LYS A 266 13.41 27.96 20.18
CA LYS A 266 14.05 28.78 19.16
C LYS A 266 13.33 30.12 19.17
N MET A 267 13.95 31.15 19.76
CA MET A 267 13.49 32.56 19.74
C MET A 267 13.26 33.15 18.33
N LEU A 268 13.34 32.33 17.27
CA LEU A 268 13.25 32.65 15.85
C LEU A 268 12.20 31.80 15.10
N ASP A 269 11.41 30.94 15.77
CA ASP A 269 10.40 30.14 15.07
C ASP A 269 9.14 30.98 14.80
N ASN A 270 8.89 31.25 13.51
CA ASN A 270 7.79 32.11 13.05
C ASN A 270 6.55 31.33 12.64
N ALA A 271 6.54 30.03 12.94
CA ALA A 271 5.43 29.13 12.64
C ALA A 271 4.52 28.97 13.87
N ASN A 272 3.25 29.35 13.72
CA ASN A 272 2.20 28.98 14.66
C ASN A 272 1.62 27.61 14.24
N VAL A 273 1.74 26.60 15.11
CA VAL A 273 1.26 25.24 14.86
C VAL A 273 0.09 24.91 15.78
N ASN A 274 -1.08 24.70 15.20
CA ASN A 274 -2.32 24.35 15.90
C ASN A 274 -2.68 22.89 15.65
N PHE A 275 -3.22 22.21 16.67
CA PHE A 275 -3.77 20.87 16.56
C PHE A 275 -5.26 20.91 16.86
N ILE A 276 -6.06 20.32 15.97
CA ILE A 276 -7.52 20.24 16.11
C ILE A 276 -7.90 18.76 16.15
N ASP A 277 -8.88 18.42 16.98
CA ASP A 277 -9.50 17.10 16.99
C ASP A 277 -10.88 17.19 16.36
N GLN A 278 -11.09 16.48 15.26
CA GLN A 278 -12.33 16.53 14.48
C GLN A 278 -13.53 15.91 15.25
N GLY A 279 -13.23 15.07 16.24
CA GLY A 279 -14.20 14.25 16.95
C GLY A 279 -14.73 13.09 16.08
N LYS A 280 -15.68 12.33 16.62
CA LYS A 280 -16.35 11.26 15.85
C LYS A 280 -17.30 11.87 14.82
N LEU A 281 -17.24 11.37 13.60
CA LEU A 281 -18.20 11.69 12.56
C LEU A 281 -19.30 10.61 12.53
N ASN A 282 -20.57 11.01 12.51
CA ASN A 282 -21.70 10.09 12.32
C ASN A 282 -21.94 9.92 10.82
N ASN A 283 -21.25 8.95 10.20
CA ASN A 283 -21.27 8.83 8.74
C ASN A 283 -21.67 7.43 8.27
N ASN A 284 -22.60 7.41 7.32
CA ASN A 284 -22.75 6.30 6.39
C ASN A 284 -21.98 6.65 5.11
N TYR A 285 -20.74 6.16 4.98
CA TYR A 285 -19.95 6.40 3.78
C TYR A 285 -20.52 5.71 2.55
N ASP A 286 -21.26 4.62 2.71
CA ASP A 286 -21.91 3.93 1.58
C ASP A 286 -22.96 4.82 0.93
N ASP A 287 -23.73 5.59 1.72
CA ASP A 287 -24.71 6.55 1.20
C ASP A 287 -24.04 7.73 0.48
N GLN A 288 -22.85 8.14 0.92
CA GLN A 288 -22.08 9.21 0.27
C GLN A 288 -21.46 8.70 -1.03
N ILE A 289 -20.90 7.48 -1.02
CA ILE A 289 -20.36 6.80 -2.21
C ILE A 289 -21.46 6.64 -3.26
N ALA A 290 -22.68 6.27 -2.86
CA ALA A 290 -23.82 6.14 -3.77
C ALA A 290 -24.20 7.45 -4.49
N LYS A 291 -23.79 8.61 -3.97
CA LYS A 291 -24.03 9.93 -4.55
C LYS A 291 -22.86 10.44 -5.40
N LEU A 292 -21.75 9.70 -5.48
CA LEU A 292 -20.61 10.10 -6.31
C LEU A 292 -21.00 10.13 -7.79
N PRO A 293 -20.48 11.09 -8.58
CA PRO A 293 -20.77 11.17 -10.01
C PRO A 293 -20.14 10.03 -10.80
N TYR A 294 -19.11 9.39 -10.25
CA TYR A 294 -18.53 8.16 -10.75
C TYR A 294 -18.25 7.22 -9.58
N ILE A 295 -18.81 6.02 -9.67
CA ILE A 295 -18.56 4.92 -8.73
C ILE A 295 -17.75 3.87 -9.49
N PHE A 296 -16.54 3.62 -9.02
CA PHE A 296 -15.69 2.60 -9.59
C PHE A 296 -16.25 1.20 -9.29
N LYS A 297 -16.30 0.37 -10.32
CA LYS A 297 -16.59 -1.06 -10.24
C LYS A 297 -15.44 -1.81 -10.88
N ASP A 298 -14.84 -2.74 -10.16
CA ASP A 298 -13.71 -3.52 -10.65
C ASP A 298 -14.22 -4.47 -11.75
N PRO A 299 -13.74 -4.33 -13.00
CA PRO A 299 -14.15 -5.24 -14.07
C PRO A 299 -13.71 -6.69 -13.80
N ILE A 300 -12.72 -6.89 -12.93
CA ILE A 300 -12.27 -8.21 -12.51
C ILE A 300 -12.83 -8.48 -11.13
N LYS A 301 -13.88 -9.31 -11.06
CA LYS A 301 -14.35 -9.80 -9.76
C LYS A 301 -13.22 -10.57 -9.08
N LEU A 302 -12.86 -10.14 -7.87
CA LEU A 302 -12.04 -10.95 -6.96
C LEU A 302 -12.75 -12.30 -6.80
N ASP A 303 -12.16 -13.34 -7.35
CA ASP A 303 -12.56 -14.71 -7.10
C ASP A 303 -12.14 -14.97 -5.64
N LYS A 304 -13.02 -14.64 -4.68
CA LYS A 304 -12.81 -14.73 -3.22
C LYS A 304 -12.70 -16.20 -2.78
N LYS A 305 -11.74 -16.92 -3.35
CA LYS A 305 -11.50 -18.34 -3.10
C LYS A 305 -10.70 -18.54 -1.81
N ILE A 306 -9.98 -17.51 -1.35
CA ILE A 306 -9.42 -17.40 0.00
C ILE A 306 -9.65 -15.97 0.50
N ASP A 307 -10.10 -15.81 1.73
CA ASP A 307 -10.14 -14.51 2.41
C ASP A 307 -8.69 -14.00 2.61
N PRO A 308 -8.28 -12.88 1.98
CA PRO A 308 -6.96 -12.30 2.20
C PRO A 308 -6.66 -12.03 3.68
N LYS A 309 -7.69 -11.87 4.53
CA LYS A 309 -7.53 -11.74 5.99
C LYS A 309 -6.82 -12.94 6.64
N LYS A 310 -6.92 -14.14 6.04
CA LYS A 310 -6.24 -15.36 6.52
C LYS A 310 -4.78 -15.45 6.11
N LEU A 311 -4.40 -14.73 5.05
CA LEU A 311 -3.04 -14.66 4.53
C LEU A 311 -2.51 -13.25 4.83
N GLN A 312 -2.01 -13.03 6.06
CA GLN A 312 -1.46 -11.73 6.47
C GLN A 312 -0.27 -11.36 5.59
N PHE A 313 -0.53 -10.58 4.53
CA PHE A 313 0.50 -9.97 3.70
C PHE A 313 0.53 -8.47 4.00
N GLY A 314 1.22 -8.10 5.07
CA GLY A 314 1.44 -6.71 5.45
C GLY A 314 2.42 -6.63 6.61
N SER A 315 3.27 -5.61 6.61
CA SER A 315 4.19 -5.36 7.71
C SER A 315 3.39 -4.83 8.91
N ARG A 316 3.13 -5.68 9.91
CA ARG A 316 2.50 -5.28 11.19
C ARG A 316 3.46 -4.46 12.03
N ILE A 317 2.91 -3.48 12.75
CA ILE A 317 3.58 -2.77 13.84
C ILE A 317 3.75 -3.77 15.00
N ASP A 318 4.86 -4.49 15.02
CA ASP A 318 5.38 -5.17 16.21
C ASP A 318 6.89 -4.92 16.25
N GLU A 319 7.37 -4.27 17.31
CA GLU A 319 8.76 -3.78 17.46
C GLU A 319 9.83 -4.88 17.57
N ASN A 320 9.50 -6.13 17.27
CA ASN A 320 10.43 -7.23 17.26
C ASN A 320 10.05 -8.23 16.17
N THR A 321 10.62 -8.12 14.97
CA THR A 321 11.19 -9.32 14.31
C THR A 321 12.00 -9.08 13.03
N GLN A 322 13.11 -9.82 12.95
CA GLN A 322 13.87 -10.14 11.75
C GLN A 322 13.00 -10.73 10.62
N PRO A 323 13.43 -10.66 9.35
CA PRO A 323 12.63 -11.10 8.19
C PRO A 323 12.22 -12.58 8.35
N ARG A 324 10.92 -12.83 8.50
CA ARG A 324 10.35 -14.16 8.76
C ARG A 324 10.02 -14.84 7.44
N ASP A 325 10.56 -16.05 7.23
CA ASP A 325 9.79 -17.09 6.55
C ASP A 325 8.51 -17.29 7.39
N ASP A 326 7.33 -17.12 6.80
CA ASP A 326 6.05 -17.29 7.51
C ASP A 326 5.90 -18.76 7.96
N PHE A 327 6.23 -19.01 9.23
CA PHE A 327 6.08 -20.32 9.85
C PHE A 327 4.68 -20.48 10.45
N PHE A 328 4.07 -21.63 10.21
CA PHE A 328 2.77 -22.04 10.74
C PHE A 328 2.95 -23.22 11.70
N THR A 329 1.91 -23.52 12.47
CA THR A 329 1.79 -24.80 13.18
C THR A 329 0.53 -25.53 12.69
N VAL A 330 0.58 -26.85 12.65
CA VAL A 330 -0.59 -27.67 12.28
C VAL A 330 -1.53 -27.72 13.48
N LYS A 331 -2.71 -27.11 13.34
CA LYS A 331 -3.76 -27.07 14.38
C LYS A 331 -4.55 -28.36 14.39
N GLU A 332 -4.87 -28.89 13.21
CA GLU A 332 -5.70 -30.08 13.05
C GLU A 332 -5.34 -30.80 11.74
N ILE A 333 -5.38 -32.13 11.76
CA ILE A 333 -5.21 -33.00 10.59
C ILE A 333 -6.60 -33.51 10.23
N ILE A 334 -7.17 -33.01 9.13
CA ILE A 334 -8.53 -33.34 8.69
C ILE A 334 -8.53 -34.74 8.06
N ASN A 335 -7.58 -34.99 7.17
CA ASN A 335 -7.31 -36.29 6.56
C ASN A 335 -5.83 -36.34 6.10
N PRO A 336 -5.32 -37.49 5.61
CA PRO A 336 -3.92 -37.62 5.18
C PRO A 336 -3.47 -36.63 4.10
N GLU A 337 -4.42 -36.10 3.33
CA GLU A 337 -4.16 -35.11 2.30
C GLU A 337 -4.40 -33.67 2.78
N THR A 338 -5.07 -33.45 3.91
CA THR A 338 -5.64 -32.14 4.25
C THR A 338 -5.33 -31.73 5.67
N LEU A 339 -4.72 -30.55 5.83
CA LEU A 339 -4.31 -29.98 7.11
C LEU A 339 -5.00 -28.64 7.34
N LYS A 340 -5.30 -28.34 8.61
CA LYS A 340 -5.71 -27.02 9.07
C LYS A 340 -4.60 -26.43 9.94
N LEU A 341 -4.18 -25.21 9.60
CA LEU A 341 -3.11 -24.50 10.26
C LEU A 341 -3.64 -23.63 11.41
N ASN A 342 -2.74 -23.10 12.24
CA ASN A 342 -3.05 -22.24 13.39
C ASN A 342 -3.80 -20.95 13.05
N ASN A 343 -3.70 -20.46 11.82
CA ASN A 343 -4.46 -19.32 11.29
C ASN A 343 -5.79 -19.72 10.63
N ASP A 344 -6.27 -20.94 10.84
CA ASP A 344 -7.49 -21.50 10.25
C ASP A 344 -7.48 -21.57 8.70
N LEU A 345 -6.28 -21.56 8.10
CA LEU A 345 -6.08 -21.90 6.70
C LEU A 345 -6.13 -23.42 6.53
N ILE A 346 -6.94 -23.88 5.58
CA ILE A 346 -7.01 -25.29 5.19
C ILE A 346 -6.18 -25.48 3.91
N VAL A 347 -5.27 -26.45 3.94
CA VAL A 347 -4.36 -26.75 2.83
C VAL A 347 -4.40 -28.23 2.50
N LYS A 348 -4.25 -28.55 1.22
CA LYS A 348 -4.17 -29.92 0.70
C LYS A 348 -2.76 -30.20 0.20
N LEU A 349 -2.20 -31.32 0.60
CA LEU A 349 -0.84 -31.74 0.26
C LEU A 349 -0.81 -32.19 -1.19
N LEU A 350 -0.09 -31.45 -2.03
CA LEU A 350 0.02 -31.72 -3.45
C LEU A 350 0.81 -33.00 -3.72
N GLY A 351 0.34 -33.79 -4.70
CA GLY A 351 1.01 -34.97 -5.23
C GLY A 351 0.81 -36.26 -4.43
N ILE A 352 0.02 -36.23 -3.35
CA ILE A 352 -0.36 -37.41 -2.59
C ILE A 352 -1.86 -37.69 -2.71
N LYS A 353 -2.26 -38.95 -2.53
CA LYS A 353 -3.65 -39.40 -2.50
C LYS A 353 -3.83 -40.40 -1.35
N ASN A 354 -4.92 -40.27 -0.60
CA ASN A 354 -5.16 -41.09 0.57
C ASN A 354 -5.20 -42.58 0.20
N ASN A 355 -4.55 -43.42 1.02
CA ASN A 355 -4.75 -44.86 0.99
C ASN A 355 -5.78 -45.24 2.07
N PRO A 356 -6.99 -45.71 1.68
CA PRO A 356 -8.02 -46.07 2.64
C PRO A 356 -7.58 -47.07 3.70
N GLU A 357 -6.71 -48.02 3.34
CA GLU A 357 -6.21 -49.07 4.25
C GLU A 357 -5.23 -48.54 5.30
N LYS A 358 -4.56 -47.41 5.01
CA LYS A 358 -3.51 -46.83 5.86
C LYS A 358 -3.85 -45.44 6.37
N THR A 359 -5.11 -45.04 6.31
CA THR A 359 -5.56 -43.69 6.71
C THR A 359 -5.14 -43.35 8.15
N SER A 360 -5.37 -44.26 9.09
CA SER A 360 -4.98 -44.07 10.50
C SER A 360 -3.47 -43.96 10.71
N GLU A 361 -2.69 -44.75 9.96
CA GLU A 361 -1.22 -44.73 9.99
C GLU A 361 -0.70 -43.38 9.48
N ALA A 362 -1.23 -42.90 8.35
CA ALA A 362 -0.85 -41.62 7.76
C ALA A 362 -1.18 -40.42 8.66
N ILE A 363 -2.35 -40.44 9.33
CA ILE A 363 -2.72 -39.40 10.30
C ILE A 363 -1.79 -39.42 11.51
N ASN A 364 -1.48 -40.60 12.05
CA ASN A 364 -0.54 -40.73 13.17
C ASN A 364 0.87 -40.28 12.79
N TYR A 365 1.33 -40.60 11.57
CA TYR A 365 2.60 -40.14 11.04
C TYR A 365 2.67 -38.60 10.98
N LEU A 366 1.65 -37.99 10.37
CA LEU A 366 1.52 -36.53 10.30
C LEU A 366 1.53 -35.93 11.70
N ARG A 367 0.71 -36.45 12.62
CA ARG A 367 0.62 -35.97 14.00
C ARG A 367 1.99 -36.03 14.68
N ASN A 368 2.70 -37.14 14.59
CA ASN A 368 4.03 -37.29 15.19
C ASN A 368 5.07 -36.35 14.59
N LYS A 369 5.04 -36.15 13.26
CA LYS A 369 6.00 -35.26 12.57
C LYS A 369 5.70 -33.78 12.76
N THR A 370 4.44 -33.39 12.92
CA THR A 370 4.04 -31.98 13.02
C THR A 370 3.79 -31.52 14.44
N ASN A 371 3.72 -32.43 15.44
CA ASN A 371 3.50 -32.07 16.83
C ASN A 371 4.61 -31.14 17.35
N LYS A 372 4.21 -29.96 17.83
CA LYS A 372 5.12 -28.88 18.31
C LYS A 372 6.17 -28.42 17.29
N GLN A 373 6.04 -28.82 16.02
CA GLN A 373 6.94 -28.40 14.95
C GLN A 373 6.32 -27.23 14.18
N ARG A 374 7.18 -26.34 13.69
CA ARG A 374 6.80 -25.28 12.77
C ARG A 374 6.90 -25.79 11.34
N VAL A 375 5.97 -25.37 10.50
CA VAL A 375 5.91 -25.73 9.07
C VAL A 375 5.91 -24.49 8.20
N PHE A 376 6.43 -24.59 6.99
CA PHE A 376 6.28 -23.58 5.95
C PHE A 376 5.78 -24.23 4.66
N LEU A 377 5.12 -23.43 3.82
CA LEU A 377 4.45 -23.89 2.61
C LEU A 377 5.24 -23.45 1.37
N ARG A 378 5.32 -24.35 0.38
CA ARG A 378 5.70 -24.00 -1.00
C ARG A 378 4.57 -24.38 -1.94
N PHE A 379 4.49 -23.68 -3.06
CA PHE A 379 3.42 -23.86 -4.03
C PHE A 379 4.00 -24.26 -5.38
N ASP A 380 3.24 -25.06 -6.13
CA ASP A 380 3.52 -25.35 -7.53
C ASP A 380 2.84 -24.30 -8.44
N ASN A 381 2.95 -24.51 -9.75
CA ASN A 381 2.26 -23.73 -10.76
C ASN A 381 0.73 -23.87 -10.62
N VAL A 382 0.25 -25.08 -10.32
CA VAL A 382 -1.15 -25.35 -9.98
C VAL A 382 -1.33 -25.21 -8.48
N LYS A 383 -2.03 -24.15 -8.06
CA LYS A 383 -2.23 -23.82 -6.63
C LYS A 383 -3.56 -24.30 -6.07
N TYR A 384 -4.52 -24.68 -6.91
CA TYR A 384 -5.86 -25.07 -6.48
C TYR A 384 -6.33 -26.28 -7.28
N ASP A 385 -7.07 -27.20 -6.65
CA ASP A 385 -7.76 -28.30 -7.33
C ASP A 385 -9.16 -27.88 -7.84
N LYS A 386 -9.86 -28.80 -8.51
CA LYS A 386 -11.22 -28.57 -9.05
C LYS A 386 -12.27 -28.25 -7.97
N GLU A 387 -12.00 -28.70 -6.74
CA GLU A 387 -12.83 -28.45 -5.54
C GLU A 387 -12.37 -27.19 -4.79
N ASN A 388 -11.42 -26.44 -5.36
CA ASN A 388 -10.92 -25.17 -4.87
C ASN A 388 -10.11 -25.26 -3.56
N ASN A 389 -9.51 -26.42 -3.26
CA ASN A 389 -8.59 -26.59 -2.13
C ASN A 389 -7.20 -26.04 -2.48
N LEU A 390 -6.56 -25.32 -1.55
CA LEU A 390 -5.20 -24.79 -1.72
C LEU A 390 -4.16 -25.93 -1.70
N LEU A 391 -3.57 -26.22 -2.85
CA LEU A 391 -2.56 -27.26 -3.04
C LEU A 391 -1.17 -26.74 -2.66
N CYS A 392 -0.46 -27.47 -1.80
CA CYS A 392 0.86 -27.07 -1.35
C CYS A 392 1.82 -28.23 -1.05
N TYR A 393 3.10 -27.90 -1.02
CA TYR A 393 4.16 -28.70 -0.46
C TYR A 393 4.44 -28.23 0.97
N VAL A 394 4.32 -29.14 1.93
CA VAL A 394 4.51 -28.84 3.35
C VAL A 394 5.92 -29.23 3.77
N TYR A 395 6.63 -28.30 4.38
CA TYR A 395 7.97 -28.52 4.93
C TYR A 395 7.98 -28.21 6.42
N LEU A 396 8.69 -29.01 7.21
CA LEU A 396 9.05 -28.63 8.58
C LEU A 396 10.12 -27.53 8.55
N GLN A 397 10.29 -26.80 9.65
CA GLN A 397 11.31 -25.76 9.81
C GLN A 397 12.74 -26.27 9.53
N ASN A 398 13.03 -27.53 9.82
CA ASN A 398 14.30 -28.17 9.49
C ASN A 398 14.41 -28.65 8.02
N LYS A 399 13.50 -28.18 7.14
CA LYS A 399 13.39 -28.50 5.71
C LYS A 399 12.97 -29.95 5.38
N THR A 400 12.48 -30.72 6.35
CA THR A 400 11.87 -32.05 6.08
C THR A 400 10.65 -31.90 5.18
N PHE A 401 10.62 -32.61 4.04
CA PHE A 401 9.53 -32.51 3.06
C PHE A 401 8.42 -33.52 3.35
N ILE A 402 7.34 -33.08 3.99
CA ILE A 402 6.29 -33.97 4.52
C ILE A 402 5.61 -34.79 3.43
N ASN A 403 5.25 -34.17 2.29
CA ASN A 403 4.56 -34.88 1.20
C ASN A 403 5.39 -36.08 0.70
N ALA A 404 6.70 -35.89 0.49
CA ALA A 404 7.61 -36.94 0.04
C ALA A 404 7.80 -38.03 1.10
N HIS A 405 7.84 -37.65 2.37
CA HIS A 405 7.98 -38.60 3.48
C HIS A 405 6.76 -39.50 3.62
N LEU A 406 5.54 -38.97 3.47
CA LEU A 406 4.33 -39.81 3.50
C LEU A 406 4.34 -40.90 2.42
N ILE A 407 4.83 -40.57 1.22
CA ILE A 407 5.00 -41.55 0.13
C ILE A 407 6.11 -42.55 0.48
N LYS A 408 7.24 -42.06 1.00
CA LYS A 408 8.39 -42.90 1.37
C LYS A 408 8.04 -43.92 2.45
N GLU A 409 7.15 -43.59 3.38
CA GLU A 409 6.69 -44.52 4.43
C GLU A 409 5.51 -45.39 3.95
N GLY A 410 5.14 -45.31 2.68
CA GLY A 410 4.04 -46.09 2.10
C GLY A 410 2.67 -45.81 2.74
N CYS A 411 2.50 -44.63 3.36
CA CYS A 411 1.27 -44.22 4.04
C CYS A 411 0.19 -43.70 3.07
N VAL A 412 0.61 -43.23 1.90
CA VAL A 412 -0.25 -42.60 0.89
C VAL A 412 0.18 -43.02 -0.52
N PHE A 413 -0.72 -42.93 -1.48
CA PHE A 413 -0.41 -43.13 -2.90
C PHE A 413 0.12 -41.85 -3.54
N VAL A 414 0.83 -42.02 -4.65
CA VAL A 414 1.20 -40.90 -5.53
C VAL A 414 -0.03 -40.51 -6.36
N ASN A 415 -0.37 -39.22 -6.36
CA ASN A 415 -1.48 -38.73 -7.17
C ASN A 415 -1.03 -38.58 -8.63
N ASN A 416 -1.54 -39.42 -9.54
CA ASN A 416 -1.18 -39.38 -10.96
C ASN A 416 -2.11 -38.53 -11.83
N GLU A 417 -3.20 -38.00 -11.27
CA GLU A 417 -4.29 -37.33 -12.00
C GLU A 417 -3.93 -35.92 -12.50
N MET A 418 -2.84 -35.33 -11.98
CA MET A 418 -2.36 -34.00 -12.36
C MET A 418 -0.86 -34.00 -12.60
N ASP A 419 -0.37 -33.00 -13.32
CA ASP A 419 1.07 -32.76 -13.47
C ASP A 419 1.56 -31.72 -12.44
N TYR A 420 2.72 -31.97 -11.86
CA TYR A 420 3.33 -31.15 -10.82
C TYR A 420 4.84 -31.38 -10.73
N LYS A 421 5.58 -30.38 -10.25
CA LYS A 421 7.04 -30.30 -10.28
C LYS A 421 7.77 -31.53 -9.72
N TYR A 422 7.22 -32.17 -8.68
CA TYR A 422 7.85 -33.31 -8.01
C TYR A 422 7.27 -34.69 -8.40
N LYS A 423 6.50 -34.79 -9.50
CA LYS A 423 5.82 -36.02 -9.90
C LYS A 423 6.75 -37.21 -10.09
N GLU A 424 7.81 -37.08 -10.89
CA GLU A 424 8.79 -38.16 -11.10
C GLU A 424 9.47 -38.58 -9.79
N LYS A 425 9.82 -37.60 -8.94
CA LYS A 425 10.42 -37.87 -7.62
C LYS A 425 9.47 -38.70 -6.74
N PHE A 426 8.18 -38.39 -6.75
CA PHE A 426 7.17 -39.11 -5.96
C PHE A 426 6.97 -40.53 -6.48
N ILE A 427 6.93 -40.71 -7.81
CA ILE A 427 6.85 -42.04 -8.43
C ILE A 427 8.06 -42.89 -8.02
N ASN A 428 9.28 -42.37 -8.14
CA ASN A 428 10.50 -43.10 -7.75
C ASN A 428 10.54 -43.46 -6.26
N LEU A 429 10.05 -42.56 -5.38
CA LEU A 429 9.95 -42.85 -3.95
C LEU A 429 8.96 -43.98 -3.63
N SER A 430 7.84 -44.04 -4.37
CA SER A 430 6.84 -45.10 -4.19
C SER A 430 7.34 -46.48 -4.64
N GLN A 431 8.18 -46.54 -5.68
CA GLN A 431 8.73 -47.79 -6.21
C GLN A 431 9.80 -48.40 -5.31
N ASN A 432 10.58 -47.57 -4.60
CA ASN A 432 11.60 -48.03 -3.66
C ASN A 432 11.02 -48.64 -2.37
N TYR A 433 9.73 -48.44 -2.09
CA TYR A 433 9.04 -49.04 -0.94
C TYR A 433 8.33 -50.35 -1.29
N ALA A 434 8.15 -50.64 -2.58
CA ALA A 434 7.55 -51.89 -3.07
C ALA A 434 8.55 -53.06 -3.21
N LYS A 435 9.73 -52.94 -2.57
CA LYS A 435 10.78 -53.97 -2.51
C LYS A 435 10.98 -54.47 -1.09
#